data_AF-A0AA93BGT4-F1
#
_entry.id   AF-A0AA93BGT4-F1
#
_cell.length_a   1.000
_cell.length_b   1.000
_cell.length_c   1.000
_cell.angle_alpha   90.00
_cell.angle_beta   90.00
_cell.angle_gamma   90.00
#
_symmetry.space_group_name_H-M   'P 1'
#
loop_
_entity.id
_entity.type
_entity.pdbx_description
1 polymer ?
#
loop_
_entity_poly.entity_id
_entity_poly.type
_entity_poly.pdbx_seq_one_letter_code
_entity_poly.pdbx_strand_id
1 'polypeptide(L)'
;MKNHSWAESYPKTSANYVFMVEETGTYNVTIQFNETSHEVSVTTKKTGGAVIGEKTWTVAGSPEILGVEWKPKATENDMIKQENNVTYILTKTNLTLAIGTYKYKICANHGWAENYGDENDPEGNASIYIEEAGIYDVTFTFNSATKKVSATAVASVTDGISQIASDIKTKKVIFNLQGQRVSAPKQGVYIINGKKVVLK
;
A
#
# COMPACT_ATOMS: atom_id res chain seq x y z
N MET A 1 -10.55 -23.60 -43.44
CA MET A 1 -11.31 -23.06 -44.59
C MET A 1 -10.49 -23.23 -45.85
N LYS A 2 -11.09 -23.50 -47.00
CA LYS A 2 -10.37 -23.69 -48.27
C LYS A 2 -10.51 -22.44 -49.14
N ASN A 3 -9.41 -21.98 -49.75
CA ASN A 3 -9.39 -20.79 -50.61
C ASN A 3 -10.05 -19.55 -49.97
N HIS A 4 -9.81 -19.36 -48.67
CA HIS A 4 -10.42 -18.27 -47.88
C HIS A 4 -11.97 -18.26 -47.91
N SER A 5 -12.61 -19.39 -48.22
CA SER A 5 -14.07 -19.56 -48.23
C SER A 5 -14.51 -20.63 -47.23
N TRP A 6 -15.65 -20.36 -46.59
CA TRP A 6 -16.32 -21.29 -45.68
C TRP A 6 -17.21 -22.31 -46.41
N ALA A 7 -17.47 -22.14 -47.71
CA ALA A 7 -18.25 -23.08 -48.51
C ALA A 7 -17.68 -24.50 -48.44
N GLU A 8 -16.35 -24.61 -48.29
CA GLU A 8 -15.65 -25.86 -48.00
C GLU A 8 -14.80 -25.69 -46.73
N SER A 9 -15.39 -26.02 -45.57
CA SER A 9 -14.71 -26.06 -44.27
C SER A 9 -14.69 -27.47 -43.68
N TYR A 10 -13.73 -27.67 -42.77
CA TYR A 10 -13.58 -28.87 -41.96
C TYR A 10 -13.33 -28.43 -40.51
N PRO A 11 -13.92 -29.11 -39.51
CA PRO A 11 -14.89 -30.21 -39.63
C PRO A 11 -16.17 -29.80 -40.40
N LYS A 12 -16.86 -30.76 -41.04
CA LYS A 12 -18.09 -30.52 -41.83
C LYS A 12 -19.33 -30.25 -40.97
N THR A 13 -19.15 -30.10 -39.66
CA THR A 13 -20.21 -29.75 -38.73
C THR A 13 -20.41 -28.24 -38.73
N SER A 14 -21.57 -27.76 -38.28
CA SER A 14 -21.80 -26.34 -38.02
C SER A 14 -21.05 -25.81 -36.79
N ALA A 15 -20.20 -26.64 -36.18
CA ALA A 15 -19.48 -26.34 -34.95
C ALA A 15 -17.99 -26.14 -35.24
N ASN A 16 -17.37 -25.24 -34.48
CA ASN A 16 -15.92 -25.06 -34.52
C ASN A 16 -15.21 -26.30 -33.96
N TYR A 17 -13.99 -26.56 -34.46
CA TYR A 17 -13.13 -27.54 -33.83
C TYR A 17 -12.73 -27.03 -32.43
N VAL A 18 -12.98 -27.83 -31.40
CA VAL A 18 -12.64 -27.52 -30.01
C VAL A 18 -11.64 -28.55 -29.52
N PHE A 19 -10.53 -28.09 -28.95
CA PHE A 19 -9.62 -28.94 -28.19
C PHE A 19 -9.60 -28.47 -26.73
N MET A 20 -9.40 -29.41 -25.83
CA MET A 20 -9.31 -29.16 -24.40
C MET A 20 -7.87 -29.37 -23.95
N VAL A 21 -7.47 -28.63 -22.91
CA VAL A 21 -6.25 -28.91 -22.15
C VAL A 21 -6.66 -29.35 -20.76
N GLU A 22 -5.94 -30.32 -20.19
CA GLU A 22 -6.31 -30.95 -18.92
C GLU A 22 -6.06 -30.05 -17.71
N GLU A 23 -5.11 -29.10 -17.81
CA GLU A 23 -4.73 -28.22 -16.72
C GLU A 23 -4.55 -26.77 -17.17
N THR A 24 -4.67 -25.82 -16.25
CA THR A 24 -4.29 -24.43 -16.55
C THR A 24 -2.78 -24.34 -16.75
N GLY A 25 -2.34 -23.66 -17.81
CA GLY A 25 -0.93 -23.59 -18.16
C GLY A 25 -0.65 -22.79 -19.41
N THR A 26 0.63 -22.64 -19.69
CA THR A 26 1.12 -22.18 -21.00
C THR A 26 1.40 -23.42 -21.85
N TYR A 27 0.99 -23.40 -23.12
CA TYR A 27 1.08 -24.55 -24.01
C TYR A 27 1.68 -24.17 -25.37
N ASN A 28 2.53 -25.04 -25.90
CA ASN A 28 2.75 -25.10 -27.34
C ASN A 28 1.63 -25.93 -27.96
N VAL A 29 0.91 -25.35 -28.91
CA VAL A 29 -0.19 -26.02 -29.61
C VAL A 29 0.21 -26.21 -31.07
N THR A 30 0.21 -27.47 -31.52
CA THR A 30 0.40 -27.83 -32.92
C THR A 30 -0.92 -28.33 -33.47
N ILE A 31 -1.43 -27.65 -34.49
CA ILE A 31 -2.64 -28.06 -35.23
C ILE A 31 -2.19 -28.56 -36.59
N GLN A 32 -2.62 -29.76 -36.96
CA GLN A 32 -2.37 -30.34 -38.28
C GLN A 32 -3.70 -30.65 -38.96
N PHE A 33 -3.72 -30.49 -40.29
CA PHE A 33 -4.85 -30.86 -41.13
C PHE A 33 -4.37 -31.86 -42.17
N ASN A 34 -5.02 -33.01 -42.23
CA ASN A 34 -4.77 -34.01 -43.25
C ASN A 34 -5.65 -33.71 -44.47
N GLU A 35 -5.06 -33.36 -45.62
CA GLU A 35 -5.82 -33.02 -46.82
C GLU A 35 -6.57 -34.21 -47.43
N THR A 36 -6.06 -35.44 -47.25
CA THR A 36 -6.66 -36.66 -47.81
C THR A 36 -7.84 -37.16 -46.96
N SER A 37 -7.68 -37.21 -45.64
CA SER A 37 -8.76 -37.65 -44.72
C SER A 37 -9.66 -36.51 -44.26
N HIS A 38 -9.24 -35.27 -44.47
CA HIS A 38 -9.85 -34.05 -43.93
C HIS A 38 -9.98 -34.01 -42.40
N GLU A 39 -9.14 -34.78 -41.71
CA GLU A 39 -9.09 -34.80 -40.25
C GLU A 39 -8.19 -33.69 -39.73
N VAL A 40 -8.61 -33.08 -38.62
CA VAL A 40 -7.80 -32.15 -37.84
C VAL A 40 -7.26 -32.91 -36.64
N SER A 41 -5.95 -32.87 -36.43
CA SER A 41 -5.32 -33.36 -35.21
C SER A 41 -4.69 -32.19 -34.44
N VAL A 42 -4.78 -32.25 -33.11
CA VAL A 42 -4.22 -31.24 -32.23
C VAL A 42 -3.34 -31.91 -31.20
N THR A 43 -2.10 -31.44 -31.09
CA THR A 43 -1.18 -31.86 -30.05
C THR A 43 -0.84 -30.66 -29.18
N THR A 44 -1.07 -30.79 -27.88
CA THR A 44 -0.74 -29.76 -26.89
C THR A 44 0.42 -30.24 -26.03
N LYS A 45 1.46 -29.42 -25.87
CA LYS A 45 2.56 -29.67 -24.93
C LYS A 45 2.60 -28.54 -23.92
N LYS A 46 2.34 -28.85 -22.65
CA LYS A 46 2.48 -27.87 -21.55
C LYS A 46 3.94 -27.42 -21.48
N THR A 47 4.17 -26.13 -21.59
CA THR A 47 5.50 -25.50 -21.56
C THR A 47 5.75 -24.70 -20.30
N GLY A 48 4.71 -24.44 -19.52
CA GLY A 48 4.84 -23.77 -18.23
C GLY A 48 3.54 -23.77 -17.44
N GLY A 49 3.64 -23.25 -16.21
CA GLY A 49 2.46 -22.92 -15.41
C GLY A 49 1.62 -21.83 -16.08
N ALA A 50 0.45 -21.59 -15.51
CA ALA A 50 -0.33 -20.42 -15.88
C ALA A 50 0.49 -19.17 -15.51
N VAL A 51 0.81 -18.32 -16.48
CA VAL A 51 1.33 -16.99 -16.17
C VAL A 51 0.13 -16.12 -15.86
N ILE A 52 -0.34 -16.17 -14.61
CA ILE A 52 -1.21 -15.10 -14.11
C ILE A 52 -0.28 -13.90 -13.97
N GLY A 53 -0.44 -12.91 -14.87
CA GLY A 53 0.25 -11.64 -14.72
C GLY A 53 0.09 -11.15 -13.30
N GLU A 54 1.20 -10.79 -12.66
CA GLU A 54 1.15 -10.37 -11.27
C GLU A 54 0.19 -9.20 -11.13
N LYS A 55 -0.79 -9.34 -10.21
CA LYS A 55 -1.77 -8.29 -9.98
C LYS A 55 -1.11 -7.07 -9.36
N THR A 56 -1.47 -5.89 -9.82
CA THR A 56 -1.18 -4.64 -9.11
C THR A 56 -2.27 -4.38 -8.07
N TRP A 57 -1.90 -3.75 -6.97
CA TRP A 57 -2.83 -3.40 -5.89
C TRP A 57 -2.74 -1.92 -5.61
N THR A 58 -3.86 -1.21 -5.69
CA THR A 58 -3.94 0.25 -5.51
C THR A 58 -4.89 0.58 -4.38
N VAL A 59 -4.50 1.50 -3.50
CA VAL A 59 -5.40 2.02 -2.46
C VAL A 59 -6.26 3.14 -3.04
N ALA A 60 -7.57 3.06 -2.86
CA ALA A 60 -8.53 4.09 -3.27
C ALA A 60 -9.51 4.37 -2.12
N GLY A 61 -9.83 5.64 -1.88
CA GLY A 61 -10.53 6.04 -0.66
C GLY A 61 -10.63 7.56 -0.50
N SER A 62 -10.77 8.01 0.74
CA SER A 62 -10.90 9.42 1.10
C SER A 62 -9.71 10.28 0.59
N PRO A 63 -9.97 11.45 -0.01
CA PRO A 63 -8.92 12.29 -0.60
C PRO A 63 -7.92 12.84 0.42
N GLU A 64 -8.29 12.96 1.70
CA GLU A 64 -7.40 13.47 2.76
C GLU A 64 -6.23 12.51 3.04
N ILE A 65 -6.46 11.20 2.89
CA ILE A 65 -5.44 10.17 3.12
C ILE A 65 -4.75 9.71 1.84
N LEU A 66 -5.32 9.98 0.65
CA LEU A 66 -4.84 9.45 -0.63
C LEU A 66 -4.61 10.50 -1.72
N GLY A 67 -4.90 11.78 -1.46
CA GLY A 67 -4.75 12.91 -2.38
C GLY A 67 -5.81 12.99 -3.48
N VAL A 68 -6.58 11.92 -3.69
CA VAL A 68 -7.63 11.83 -4.71
C VAL A 68 -8.74 10.90 -4.25
N GLU A 69 -9.97 11.31 -4.50
CA GLU A 69 -11.16 10.60 -4.04
C GLU A 69 -11.44 9.36 -4.91
N TRP A 70 -11.50 8.19 -4.26
CA TRP A 70 -11.99 6.91 -4.82
C TRP A 70 -11.47 6.55 -6.22
N LYS A 71 -10.18 6.79 -6.49
CA LYS A 71 -9.58 6.60 -7.82
C LYS A 71 -8.65 5.37 -7.86
N PRO A 72 -9.10 4.22 -8.41
CA PRO A 72 -8.27 3.00 -8.49
C PRO A 72 -7.13 3.12 -9.51
N LYS A 73 -7.19 4.11 -10.42
CA LYS A 73 -6.15 4.39 -11.43
C LYS A 73 -5.07 5.36 -10.93
N ALA A 74 -5.09 5.73 -9.66
CA ALA A 74 -4.08 6.60 -9.04
C ALA A 74 -2.82 5.77 -8.75
N THR A 75 -1.91 5.68 -9.72
CA THR A 75 -0.68 4.88 -9.60
C THR A 75 0.24 5.37 -8.47
N GLU A 76 0.09 6.62 -8.04
CA GLU A 76 0.72 7.18 -6.84
C GLU A 76 0.25 6.52 -5.52
N ASN A 77 -0.80 5.70 -5.58
CA ASN A 77 -1.35 4.92 -4.47
C ASN A 77 -1.15 3.41 -4.68
N ASP A 78 -0.26 3.02 -5.59
CA ASP A 78 0.12 1.62 -5.77
C ASP A 78 0.90 1.10 -4.58
N MET A 79 0.54 -0.10 -4.15
CA MET A 79 1.17 -0.78 -3.04
C MET A 79 2.40 -1.54 -3.51
N ILE A 80 3.46 -1.47 -2.71
CA ILE A 80 4.74 -2.14 -2.96
C ILE A 80 4.69 -3.54 -2.36
N LYS A 81 4.97 -4.55 -3.18
CA LYS A 81 5.11 -5.94 -2.74
C LYS A 81 6.31 -6.12 -1.82
N GLN A 82 6.09 -6.81 -0.71
CA GLN A 82 7.11 -7.14 0.27
C GLN A 82 7.79 -8.49 -0.05
N GLU A 83 8.95 -8.75 0.56
CA GLU A 83 9.78 -9.94 0.29
C GLU A 83 9.05 -11.28 0.51
N ASN A 84 8.05 -11.31 1.39
CA ASN A 84 7.22 -12.49 1.64
C ASN A 84 6.24 -12.83 0.50
N ASN A 85 6.25 -12.05 -0.59
CA ASN A 85 5.46 -12.21 -1.81
C ASN A 85 3.93 -12.18 -1.66
N VAL A 86 3.41 -12.00 -0.45
CA VAL A 86 1.96 -11.98 -0.19
C VAL A 86 1.50 -10.65 0.39
N THR A 87 2.39 -9.88 1.00
CA THR A 87 2.09 -8.60 1.64
C THR A 87 2.43 -7.45 0.71
N TYR A 88 1.55 -6.46 0.67
CA TYR A 88 1.70 -5.23 -0.08
C TYR A 88 1.51 -4.04 0.86
N ILE A 89 2.36 -3.02 0.72
CA ILE A 89 2.37 -1.85 1.63
C ILE A 89 2.38 -0.54 0.83
N LEU A 90 1.57 0.43 1.26
CA LEU A 90 1.66 1.83 0.87
C LEU A 90 1.80 2.69 2.13
N THR A 91 2.73 3.63 2.13
CA THR A 91 2.88 4.60 3.22
C THR A 91 2.66 6.01 2.69
N LYS A 92 1.84 6.80 3.40
CA LYS A 92 1.62 8.22 3.19
C LYS A 92 2.10 8.97 4.42
N THR A 93 2.98 9.94 4.23
CA THR A 93 3.61 10.66 5.34
C THR A 93 3.16 12.10 5.42
N ASN A 94 3.27 12.70 6.61
CA ASN A 94 2.96 14.10 6.88
C ASN A 94 1.53 14.52 6.48
N LEU A 95 0.56 13.63 6.64
CA LEU A 95 -0.84 13.92 6.35
C LEU A 95 -1.43 14.79 7.46
N THR A 96 -1.97 15.95 7.12
CA THR A 96 -2.75 16.76 8.08
C THR A 96 -4.19 16.23 8.10
N LEU A 97 -4.55 15.53 9.17
CA LEU A 97 -5.86 14.88 9.33
C LEU A 97 -6.65 15.54 10.46
N ALA A 98 -7.95 15.69 10.25
CA ALA A 98 -8.89 16.13 11.28
C ALA A 98 -9.43 14.93 12.05
N ILE A 99 -10.06 15.20 13.19
CA ILE A 99 -10.85 14.16 13.89
C ILE A 99 -11.92 13.62 12.96
N GLY A 100 -12.01 12.30 12.85
CA GLY A 100 -13.00 11.67 11.99
C GLY A 100 -12.63 10.27 11.52
N THR A 101 -13.46 9.76 10.62
CA THR A 101 -13.31 8.45 9.99
C THR A 101 -13.01 8.63 8.51
N TYR A 102 -11.92 8.01 8.06
CA TYR A 102 -11.51 8.00 6.65
C TYR A 102 -11.68 6.59 6.09
N LYS A 103 -12.32 6.48 4.91
CA LYS A 103 -12.66 5.19 4.30
C LYS A 103 -11.75 4.87 3.13
N TYR A 104 -11.49 3.59 2.90
CA TYR A 104 -10.65 3.12 1.79
C TYR A 104 -10.91 1.66 1.40
N LYS A 105 -10.40 1.29 0.23
CA LYS A 105 -10.36 -0.07 -0.34
C LYS A 105 -9.07 -0.31 -1.09
N ILE A 106 -8.74 -1.60 -1.27
CA ILE A 106 -7.64 -2.07 -2.11
C ILE A 106 -8.21 -2.63 -3.41
N CYS A 107 -7.73 -2.15 -4.55
CA CYS A 107 -8.25 -2.47 -5.88
C CYS A 107 -7.22 -3.28 -6.66
N ALA A 108 -7.64 -4.36 -7.31
CA ALA A 108 -6.78 -5.11 -8.21
C ALA A 108 -6.69 -4.42 -9.59
N ASN A 109 -5.49 -4.40 -10.18
CA ASN A 109 -5.28 -4.01 -11.58
C ASN A 109 -5.91 -2.66 -11.96
N HIS A 110 -5.85 -1.69 -11.05
CA HIS A 110 -6.43 -0.35 -11.20
C HIS A 110 -7.94 -0.33 -11.54
N GLY A 111 -8.68 -1.34 -11.07
CA GLY A 111 -10.11 -1.45 -11.29
C GLY A 111 -10.88 -2.01 -10.09
N TRP A 112 -12.20 -1.90 -10.13
CA TRP A 112 -13.09 -2.32 -9.04
C TRP A 112 -13.59 -3.76 -9.16
N ALA A 113 -13.29 -4.46 -10.26
CA ALA A 113 -13.77 -5.83 -10.50
C ALA A 113 -13.34 -6.81 -9.40
N GLU A 114 -12.17 -6.58 -8.80
CA GLU A 114 -11.71 -7.26 -7.60
C GLU A 114 -11.21 -6.18 -6.64
N ASN A 115 -11.85 -6.09 -5.49
CA ASN A 115 -11.51 -5.11 -4.46
C ASN A 115 -11.75 -5.69 -3.07
N TYR A 116 -11.02 -5.16 -2.08
CA TYR A 116 -11.06 -5.63 -0.70
C TYR A 116 -11.10 -4.45 0.27
N GLY A 117 -11.83 -4.61 1.37
CA GLY A 117 -11.92 -3.66 2.48
C GLY A 117 -12.33 -4.39 3.75
N ASP A 118 -13.34 -3.89 4.46
CA ASP A 118 -13.92 -4.56 5.64
C ASP A 118 -15.26 -5.21 5.25
N GLU A 119 -15.37 -6.52 5.43
CA GLU A 119 -16.60 -7.28 5.14
C GLU A 119 -17.75 -6.95 6.09
N ASN A 120 -17.46 -6.32 7.23
CA ASN A 120 -18.48 -5.90 8.20
C ASN A 120 -19.05 -4.50 7.91
N ASP A 121 -18.40 -3.71 7.04
CA ASP A 121 -18.94 -2.44 6.57
C ASP A 121 -19.96 -2.69 5.44
N PRO A 122 -21.17 -2.10 5.47
CA PRO A 122 -22.20 -2.34 4.45
C PRO A 122 -21.78 -2.01 3.01
N GLU A 123 -20.84 -1.09 2.83
CA GLU A 123 -20.28 -0.71 1.52
C GLU A 123 -18.99 -1.49 1.21
N GLY A 124 -18.53 -2.34 2.13
CA GLY A 124 -17.29 -3.09 2.07
C GLY A 124 -16.04 -2.24 2.33
N ASN A 125 -16.19 -1.03 2.89
CA ASN A 125 -15.10 -0.06 3.04
C ASN A 125 -14.32 -0.29 4.34
N ALA A 126 -12.98 -0.37 4.27
CA ALA A 126 -12.14 -0.32 5.45
C ALA A 126 -12.06 1.12 5.99
N SER A 127 -11.80 1.27 7.29
CA SER A 127 -11.83 2.57 7.97
C SER A 127 -10.57 2.84 8.79
N ILE A 128 -10.13 4.09 8.80
CA ILE A 128 -9.13 4.64 9.73
C ILE A 128 -9.86 5.64 10.62
N TYR A 129 -9.67 5.51 11.93
CA TYR A 129 -10.24 6.42 12.93
C TYR A 129 -9.15 7.33 13.48
N ILE A 130 -9.36 8.63 13.34
CA ILE A 130 -8.49 9.67 13.88
C ILE A 130 -9.24 10.33 15.04
N GLU A 131 -8.74 10.13 16.26
CA GLU A 131 -9.37 10.61 17.49
C GLU A 131 -9.01 12.08 17.81
N GLU A 132 -7.85 12.54 17.33
CA GLU A 132 -7.37 13.90 17.53
C GLU A 132 -6.84 14.47 16.21
N ALA A 133 -7.12 15.74 15.92
CA ALA A 133 -6.58 16.38 14.73
C ALA A 133 -5.06 16.56 14.85
N GLY A 134 -4.31 16.27 13.79
CA GLY A 134 -2.85 16.30 13.83
C GLY A 134 -2.18 15.94 12.51
N ILE A 135 -0.86 15.78 12.58
CA ILE A 135 -0.05 15.27 11.46
C ILE A 135 0.15 13.78 11.67
N TYR A 136 -0.08 12.97 10.64
CA TYR A 136 -0.02 11.51 10.70
C TYR A 136 0.81 10.93 9.56
N ASP A 137 1.50 9.84 9.88
CA ASP A 137 1.97 8.88 8.89
C ASP A 137 1.00 7.68 8.88
N VAL A 138 0.48 7.35 7.71
CA VAL A 138 -0.49 6.27 7.51
C VAL A 138 0.15 5.17 6.67
N THR A 139 0.16 3.95 7.20
CA THR A 139 0.64 2.75 6.50
C THR A 139 -0.51 1.80 6.23
N PHE A 140 -0.83 1.59 4.95
CA PHE A 140 -1.81 0.63 4.46
C PHE A 140 -1.12 -0.71 4.22
N THR A 141 -1.75 -1.80 4.65
CA THR A 141 -1.26 -3.16 4.47
C THR A 141 -2.34 -4.03 3.84
N PHE A 142 -1.96 -4.80 2.83
CA PHE A 142 -2.82 -5.79 2.19
C PHE A 142 -2.12 -7.14 2.12
N ASN A 143 -2.80 -8.19 2.57
CA ASN A 143 -2.31 -9.56 2.43
C ASN A 143 -3.11 -10.27 1.33
N SER A 144 -2.48 -10.48 0.17
CA SER A 144 -3.11 -11.05 -1.03
C SER A 144 -3.55 -12.51 -0.88
N ALA A 145 -3.00 -13.26 0.07
CA ALA A 145 -3.38 -14.65 0.35
C ALA A 145 -4.66 -14.73 1.20
N THR A 146 -4.75 -13.92 2.26
CA THR A 146 -5.87 -13.91 3.20
C THR A 146 -6.94 -12.87 2.87
N LYS A 147 -6.66 -11.99 1.91
CA LYS A 147 -7.49 -10.83 1.51
C LYS A 147 -7.69 -9.79 2.61
N LYS A 148 -6.95 -9.89 3.72
CA LYS A 148 -7.04 -8.96 4.84
C LYS A 148 -6.46 -7.59 4.47
N VAL A 149 -7.22 -6.57 4.80
CA VAL A 149 -6.89 -5.15 4.65
C VAL A 149 -6.73 -4.54 6.04
N SER A 150 -5.69 -3.75 6.25
CA SER A 150 -5.53 -2.96 7.47
C SER A 150 -4.77 -1.67 7.19
N ALA A 151 -4.85 -0.72 8.12
CA ALA A 151 -4.04 0.48 8.10
C ALA A 151 -3.70 0.89 9.53
N THR A 152 -2.52 1.49 9.69
CA THR A 152 -2.07 2.09 10.96
C THR A 152 -1.79 3.55 10.73
N ALA A 153 -2.42 4.42 11.52
CA ALA A 153 -2.11 5.85 11.56
C ALA A 153 -1.29 6.15 12.82
N VAL A 154 -0.11 6.74 12.64
CA VAL A 154 0.78 7.13 13.72
C VAL A 154 0.92 8.64 13.71
N ALA A 155 0.55 9.30 14.80
CA ALA A 155 0.70 10.74 14.93
C ALA A 155 2.19 11.10 14.93
N SER A 156 2.57 12.06 14.09
CA SER A 156 3.90 12.67 14.12
C SER A 156 3.97 13.58 15.34
N VAL A 157 4.54 13.09 16.43
CA VAL A 157 4.87 13.92 17.58
C VAL A 157 6.04 14.84 17.22
N THR A 158 5.74 16.04 16.73
CA THR A 158 6.70 17.14 16.69
C THR A 158 6.49 18.01 17.91
N ASP A 159 6.75 17.47 19.09
CA ASP A 159 7.05 18.34 20.21
C ASP A 159 8.44 18.91 19.97
N GLY A 160 8.54 20.23 19.74
CA GLY A 160 9.82 20.91 19.58
C GLY A 160 10.78 20.78 20.78
N ILE A 161 10.47 19.96 21.79
CA ILE A 161 11.25 19.65 22.98
C ILE A 161 10.88 18.22 23.45
N SER A 162 11.43 17.18 22.82
CA SER A 162 11.01 15.79 23.09
C SER A 162 11.69 15.10 24.28
N GLN A 163 12.77 15.67 24.84
CA GLN A 163 13.37 15.16 26.07
C GLN A 163 14.01 16.30 26.88
N ILE A 164 13.41 16.66 28.00
CA ILE A 164 14.22 17.09 29.15
C ILE A 164 14.43 15.82 29.95
N ALA A 165 15.65 15.27 29.93
CA ALA A 165 15.98 14.20 30.85
C ALA A 165 15.68 14.70 32.27
N SER A 166 14.70 14.09 32.92
CA SER A 166 14.19 14.49 34.25
C SER A 166 15.26 14.44 35.34
N ASP A 167 16.44 13.88 35.05
CA ASP A 167 17.53 13.69 36.00
C ASP A 167 18.91 14.03 35.40
N ILE A 168 19.04 15.07 34.57
CA ILE A 168 20.37 15.68 34.44
C ILE A 168 20.71 16.25 35.82
N LYS A 169 21.58 15.57 36.57
CA LYS A 169 22.30 16.17 37.71
C LYS A 169 22.95 17.44 37.18
N THR A 170 22.27 18.56 37.32
CA THR A 170 22.70 19.83 36.75
C THR A 170 24.05 20.13 37.36
N LYS A 171 25.13 20.06 36.55
CA LYS A 171 26.36 20.78 36.87
C LYS A 171 25.90 22.18 37.26
N LYS A 172 26.30 22.70 38.43
CA LYS A 172 25.89 24.02 38.93
C LYS A 172 26.05 25.05 37.80
N VAL A 173 24.95 25.42 37.14
CA VAL A 173 24.97 26.41 36.06
C VAL A 173 24.53 27.73 36.67
N ILE A 174 25.34 28.75 36.44
CA ILE A 174 25.15 30.07 36.99
C ILE A 174 24.98 31.01 35.79
N PHE A 175 23.92 31.80 35.80
CA PHE A 175 23.69 32.84 34.82
C PHE A 175 23.69 34.22 35.50
N ASN A 176 24.15 35.24 34.79
CA ASN A 176 23.88 36.62 35.18
C ASN A 176 22.41 36.99 34.88
N LEU A 177 21.97 38.18 35.28
CA LEU A 177 20.60 38.65 35.05
C LEU A 177 20.28 38.93 33.58
N GLN A 178 21.29 38.92 32.71
CA GLN A 178 21.18 39.03 31.25
C GLN A 178 21.11 37.64 30.56
N GLY A 179 21.07 36.55 31.33
CA GLY A 179 20.95 35.18 30.79
C GLY A 179 22.26 34.60 30.23
N GLN A 180 23.41 35.23 30.48
CA GLN A 180 24.71 34.73 30.05
C GLN A 180 25.29 33.77 31.10
N ARG A 181 25.92 32.67 30.65
CA ARG A 181 26.59 31.71 31.55
C ARG A 181 27.82 32.35 32.22
N VAL A 182 27.96 32.12 33.52
CA VAL A 182 29.05 32.62 34.36
C VAL A 182 29.82 31.43 34.92
N SER A 183 31.11 31.33 34.57
CA SER A 183 31.99 30.24 35.01
C SER A 183 32.68 30.51 36.36
N ALA A 184 32.90 31.79 36.70
CA ALA A 184 33.54 32.23 37.94
C ALA A 184 32.74 33.39 38.57
N PRO A 185 31.65 33.10 39.30
CA PRO A 185 30.84 34.16 39.89
C PRO A 185 31.59 34.88 41.02
N LYS A 186 31.49 36.20 41.05
CA LYS A 186 31.89 37.04 42.19
C LYS A 186 30.65 37.40 43.03
N GLN A 187 30.83 38.13 44.13
CA GLN A 187 29.72 38.65 44.91
C GLN A 187 28.69 39.37 44.03
N GLY A 188 27.41 39.05 44.19
CA GLY A 188 26.36 39.58 43.34
C GLY A 188 25.14 38.66 43.20
N VAL A 189 24.21 39.04 42.32
CA VAL A 189 22.94 38.34 42.11
C VAL A 189 23.01 37.51 40.83
N TYR A 190 22.66 36.23 40.93
CA TYR A 190 22.71 35.29 39.82
C TYR A 190 21.45 34.42 39.75
N ILE A 191 21.22 33.80 38.60
CA ILE A 191 20.29 32.69 38.47
C ILE A 191 21.09 31.38 38.56
N ILE A 192 20.86 30.61 39.61
CA ILE A 192 21.50 29.30 39.84
C ILE A 192 20.42 28.24 39.85
N ASN A 193 20.51 27.28 38.95
CA ASN A 193 19.50 26.22 38.77
C ASN A 193 18.07 26.79 38.72
N GLY A 194 17.88 27.89 37.98
CA GLY A 194 16.59 28.54 37.79
C GLY A 194 16.12 29.43 38.96
N LYS A 195 16.85 29.51 40.08
CA LYS A 195 16.50 30.37 41.22
C LYS A 195 17.42 31.58 41.32
N LYS A 196 16.86 32.74 41.67
CA LYS A 196 17.63 33.95 41.98
C LYS A 196 18.35 33.76 43.32
N VAL A 197 19.67 33.85 43.31
CA VAL A 197 20.55 33.63 44.47
C VAL A 197 21.49 34.82 44.62
N VAL A 198 21.68 35.31 45.84
CA VAL A 198 22.69 36.30 46.18
C VAL A 198 23.94 35.55 46.67
N LEU A 199 25.04 35.68 45.94
CA LEU A 199 26.34 35.21 46.38
C LEU A 199 27.00 36.32 47.21
N LYS A 200 27.26 36.00 48.48
CA LYS A 200 28.01 36.84 49.42
C LYS A 200 29.47 36.46 49.42
#